data_AF-A0A973D1T1-F1
#
_entry.id   AF-A0A973D1T1-F1
#
_cell.length_a   1.000
_cell.length_b   1.000
_cell.length_c   1.000
_cell.angle_alpha   90.00
_cell.angle_beta   90.00
_cell.angle_gamma   90.00
#
_symmetry.space_group_name_H-M   'P 1'
#
loop_
_entity.id
_entity.type
_entity.pdbx_description
1 polymer ?
#
loop_
_entity_poly.entity_id
_entity_poly.type
_entity_poly.pdbx_seq_one_letter_code
_entity_poly.pdbx_strand_id
1 'polypeptide(L)' 'MINGEITRDVTKIVEEFDRVVFDGEILQDKSPSYIMLNKPLGIVSATKDNQHRTVIDCLDSSNQQARDSLHIVGRLGLN' A
#
# COMPACT_ATOMS: atom_id res chain seq x y z
N MET A 1 15.53 -17.04 -2.97
CA MET A 1 15.00 -16.81 -4.33
C MET A 1 14.31 -15.46 -4.33
N ILE A 2 14.44 -14.72 -5.43
CA ILE A 2 13.75 -13.45 -5.66
C ILE A 2 13.00 -13.60 -6.98
N ASN A 3 11.69 -13.38 -6.98
CA ASN A 3 10.82 -13.49 -8.16
C ASN A 3 10.95 -14.84 -8.89
N GLY A 4 11.13 -15.93 -8.14
CA GLY A 4 11.28 -17.28 -8.70
C GLY A 4 12.71 -17.63 -9.14
N GLU A 5 13.66 -16.70 -9.08
CA GLU A 5 15.06 -16.95 -9.44
C GLU A 5 15.94 -17.14 -8.20
N ILE A 6 16.81 -18.17 -8.23
CA ILE A 6 17.85 -18.33 -7.21
C ILE A 6 18.91 -17.26 -7.44
N THR A 7 19.17 -16.45 -6.41
CA THR A 7 20.27 -15.49 -6.39
C THR A 7 21.20 -15.79 -5.22
N ARG A 8 22.48 -15.53 -5.40
CA ARG A 8 23.51 -15.52 -4.34
C ARG A 8 24.21 -14.16 -4.25
N ASP A 9 23.79 -13.21 -5.06
CA ASP A 9 24.35 -11.87 -5.10
C ASP A 9 23.84 -11.06 -3.91
N VAL A 10 24.76 -10.72 -3.00
CA VAL A 10 24.48 -9.90 -1.82
C VAL A 10 24.22 -8.43 -2.14
N THR A 11 24.53 -7.99 -3.37
CA THR A 11 24.31 -6.62 -3.83
C THR A 11 22.98 -6.44 -4.58
N LYS A 12 22.24 -7.52 -4.81
CA LYS A 12 20.94 -7.46 -5.49
C LYS A 12 19.95 -6.63 -4.67
N ILE A 13 19.43 -5.57 -5.29
CA ILE A 13 18.37 -4.75 -4.73
C ILE A 13 17.07 -5.57 -4.71
N VAL A 14 16.35 -5.51 -3.59
CA VAL A 14 15.03 -6.11 -3.40
C VAL A 14 14.02 -4.98 -3.35
N GLU A 15 13.11 -4.94 -4.32
CA GLU A 15 12.05 -3.95 -4.39
C GLU A 15 10.86 -4.32 -3.49
N GLU A 16 9.96 -3.38 -3.22
CA GLU A 16 8.84 -3.58 -2.28
C GLU A 16 7.90 -4.73 -2.68
N PHE A 17 7.70 -4.93 -3.98
CA PHE A 17 6.79 -5.95 -4.52
C PHE A 17 7.51 -7.22 -4.99
N ASP A 18 8.81 -7.33 -4.73
CA ASP A 18 9.54 -8.56 -5.04
C ASP A 18 9.06 -9.70 -4.15
N ARG A 19 8.92 -10.89 -4.74
CA ARG A 19 8.64 -12.11 -4.00
C ARG A 19 9.94 -12.73 -3.51
N VAL A 20 10.14 -12.74 -2.20
CA VAL A 20 11.36 -13.26 -1.55
C VAL A 20 11.04 -14.55 -0.81
N VAL A 21 11.78 -15.61 -1.13
CA VAL A 21 11.68 -16.93 -0.50
C VAL A 21 13.04 -17.39 -0.01
N PHE A 22 13.13 -17.84 1.24
CA PHE A 22 14.35 -18.38 1.85
C PHE A 22 14.04 -19.71 2.52
N ASP A 23 14.79 -20.76 2.18
CA ASP A 23 14.58 -22.13 2.70
C ASP A 23 13.12 -22.65 2.61
N GLY A 24 12.41 -22.24 1.56
CA GLY A 24 11.00 -22.59 1.33
C GLY A 24 10.00 -21.70 2.06
N GLU A 25 10.45 -20.81 2.96
CA GLU A 25 9.62 -19.83 3.64
C GLU A 25 9.50 -18.55 2.84
N ILE A 26 8.28 -18.00 2.76
CA ILE A 26 8.01 -16.72 2.12
C ILE A 26 8.35 -15.60 3.11
N LEU A 27 9.34 -14.77 2.76
CA LEU A 27 9.73 -13.60 3.53
C LEU A 27 9.01 -12.33 3.05
N GLN A 28 8.73 -12.21 1.75
CA GLN A 28 8.01 -11.09 1.16
C GLN A 28 7.20 -11.60 -0.04
N ASP A 29 5.93 -11.20 -0.13
CA ASP A 29 5.04 -11.51 -1.25
C ASP A 29 3.89 -10.49 -1.29
N LYS A 30 4.25 -9.21 -1.45
CA LYS A 30 3.30 -8.10 -1.47
C LYS A 30 2.80 -7.89 -2.91
N SER A 31 1.47 -7.79 -3.06
CA SER A 31 0.85 -7.40 -4.33
C SER A 31 0.45 -5.93 -4.31
N PRO A 32 0.75 -5.15 -5.37
CA PRO A 32 0.30 -3.77 -5.44
C PRO A 32 -1.23 -3.71 -5.50
N SER A 33 -1.82 -2.73 -4.82
CA SER A 33 -3.26 -2.50 -4.76
C SER A 33 -3.59 -1.08 -5.18
N TYR A 34 -4.63 -0.92 -5.99
CA TYR A 34 -5.09 0.39 -6.49
C TYR A 34 -6.58 0.52 -6.24
N ILE A 35 -6.99 1.63 -5.63
CA ILE A 35 -8.40 1.93 -5.35
C ILE A 35 -8.77 3.25 -6.03
N MET A 36 -9.81 3.21 -6.85
CA MET A 36 -10.47 4.42 -7.32
C MET A 36 -11.54 4.82 -6.32
N LEU A 37 -11.48 6.05 -5.84
CA LEU A 37 -12.41 6.58 -4.86
C LEU A 37 -13.04 7.86 -5.37
N ASN A 38 -14.37 7.87 -5.48
CA ASN A 38 -15.10 9.11 -5.69
C ASN A 38 -15.18 9.85 -4.36
N LYS A 39 -14.32 10.86 -4.18
CA LYS A 39 -14.17 11.59 -2.92
C LYS A 39 -15.45 12.35 -2.56
N PRO A 40 -16.10 12.05 -1.42
CA PRO A 40 -17.19 12.86 -0.88
C PRO A 40 -16.78 14.30 -0.56
N LEU A 41 -17.77 15.19 -0.52
CA LEU A 41 -17.60 16.54 0.02
C LEU A 41 -17.28 16.49 1.52
N GLY A 42 -16.47 17.43 1.98
CA GLY A 42 -16.19 17.60 3.42
C GLY A 42 -15.17 16.61 4.03
N ILE A 43 -14.50 15.79 3.23
CA ILE A 43 -13.34 14.98 3.68
C ILE A 43 -12.03 15.44 3.05
N VAL A 44 -10.89 15.17 3.66
CA VAL A 44 -9.57 15.58 3.13
C VAL A 44 -8.85 14.45 2.40
N SER A 45 -8.09 14.82 1.36
CA SER A 45 -7.15 13.91 0.68
C SER A 45 -5.88 13.75 1.54
N ALA A 46 -5.95 12.95 2.62
CA ALA A 46 -4.85 12.62 3.53
C ALA A 46 -4.92 11.14 3.99
N THR A 47 -3.82 10.58 4.48
CA THR A 47 -3.81 9.23 5.08
C THR A 47 -4.12 9.23 6.57
N LYS A 48 -3.76 10.32 7.26
CA LYS A 48 -4.08 10.61 8.66
C LYS A 48 -4.33 12.12 8.79
N ASP A 49 -5.34 12.49 9.56
CA ASP A 49 -5.64 13.88 9.90
C ASP A 49 -6.35 13.91 11.26
N ASN A 50 -6.02 14.89 12.10
CA ASN A 50 -6.53 14.97 13.48
C ASN A 50 -7.81 15.82 13.59
N GLN A 51 -8.15 16.59 12.56
CA GLN A 51 -9.26 17.55 12.57
C GLN A 51 -10.38 17.13 11.62
N HIS A 52 -10.03 16.50 10.49
CA HIS A 52 -10.96 16.15 9.43
C HIS A 52 -10.95 14.66 9.13
N ARG A 53 -12.10 14.12 8.70
CA ARG A 53 -12.17 12.78 8.13
C ARG A 53 -11.37 12.73 6.84
N THR A 54 -10.69 11.61 6.62
CA THR A 54 -9.81 11.38 5.48
C THR A 54 -10.44 10.49 4.42
N VAL A 55 -9.86 10.45 3.21
CA VAL A 55 -10.24 9.49 2.17
C VAL A 55 -9.99 8.03 2.58
N ILE A 56 -9.05 7.76 3.49
CA ILE A 56 -8.81 6.41 4.03
C ILE A 56 -9.99 5.96 4.90
N ASP A 57 -10.66 6.89 5.58
CA ASP A 57 -11.84 6.59 6.40
C ASP A 57 -13.04 6.14 5.58
N CYS A 58 -13.04 6.37 4.26
CA CYS A 58 -14.05 5.89 3.34
C CYS A 58 -13.85 4.44 2.89
N LEU A 59 -12.68 3.84 3.16
CA LEU A 59 -12.40 2.45 2.83
C LEU A 59 -13.07 1.51 3.84
N ASP A 60 -13.48 0.33 3.38
CA ASP A 60 -14.08 -0.69 4.25
C ASP A 60 -13.15 -1.03 5.42
N SER A 61 -13.70 -0.99 6.64
CA SER A 61 -13.03 -1.38 7.88
C SER A 61 -12.54 -2.83 7.88
N SER A 62 -13.14 -3.72 7.06
CA SER A 62 -12.68 -5.11 6.91
C SER A 62 -11.31 -5.20 6.22
N ASN A 63 -10.91 -4.16 5.49
CA ASN A 63 -9.65 -4.12 4.74
C ASN A 63 -8.60 -3.24 5.44
N GLN A 64 -8.20 -3.65 6.64
CA GLN A 64 -7.23 -2.93 7.46
C GLN A 64 -5.87 -2.77 6.76
N GLN A 65 -5.42 -3.79 6.04
CA GLN A 65 -4.17 -3.76 5.30
C GLN A 65 -4.15 -2.61 4.27
N ALA A 66 -5.24 -2.41 3.52
CA ALA A 66 -5.33 -1.30 2.58
C ALA A 66 -5.34 0.05 3.31
N ARG A 67 -6.06 0.16 4.43
CA ARG A 67 -6.12 1.40 5.23
C ARG A 67 -4.74 1.83 5.76
N ASP A 68 -3.88 0.87 6.08
CA ASP A 68 -2.57 1.14 6.66
C ASP A 68 -1.47 1.36 5.62
N SER A 69 -1.60 0.80 4.41
CA SER A 69 -0.54 0.79 3.39
C SER A 69 -0.79 1.67 2.18
N LEU A 70 -2.00 2.21 2.00
CA LEU A 70 -2.32 3.02 0.83
C LEU A 70 -1.74 4.43 0.92
N HIS A 71 -1.26 4.89 -0.24
CA HIS A 71 -0.84 6.26 -0.48
C HIS A 71 -1.77 6.95 -1.47
N ILE A 72 -1.83 8.27 -1.39
CA ILE A 72 -2.73 9.09 -2.22
C ILE A 72 -1.96 9.63 -3.42
N VAL A 73 -2.39 9.26 -4.62
CA VAL A 73 -1.82 9.73 -5.89
C VAL A 73 -2.56 10.99 -6.33
N GLY A 74 -2.01 12.16 -5.98
CA GLY A 74 -2.63 13.47 -6.24
C GLY A 74 -3.72 13.84 -5.23
N ARG A 75 -3.86 15.14 -4.91
CA ARG A 75 -4.76 15.60 -3.84
C ARG A 75 -5.86 16.50 -4.40
N LEU A 76 -7.11 16.18 -4.08
CA LEU A 76 -8.26 17.07 -4.32
C LEU A 76 -8.57 17.87 -3.06
N GLY A 77 -8.94 19.15 -3.25
CA GLY A 77 -9.32 20.06 -2.18
C GLY A 77 -10.54 19.60 -1.39
N LEU A 78 -10.79 20.27 -0.27
CA LEU A 78 -11.91 19.97 0.63
C LEU A 78 -13.26 20.44 0.07
N ASN A 79 -13.23 21.43 -0.83
CA ASN A 79 -14.36 22.19 -1.34
C ASN A 79 -15.19 21.47 -2.39
#